data_AF-A0A3B8IYS8-F1
#
_entry.id   AF-A0A3B8IYS8-F1
#
_cell.length_a   1.000
_cell.length_b   1.000
_cell.length_c   1.000
_cell.angle_alpha   90.00
_cell.angle_beta   90.00
_cell.angle_gamma   90.00
#
_symmetry.space_group_name_H-M   'P 1'
#
loop_
_entity.id
_entity.type
_entity.pdbx_description
1 polymer ?
#
loop_
_entity_poly.entity_id
_entity_poly.type
_entity_poly.pdbx_seq_one_letter_code
_entity_poly.pdbx_strand_id
1 'polypeptide(L)'
;MILLDPPFFSGWKRLIIKGIQYLGYGDKLGPTERAIVRRTHFATREDALAYWSAKPFFQRFHPKTFRSYVKHGLTYTDEGLELAISRDFEVSVFRTILTDKPEGFKDLKGALIFGNQSELFWKSDARWWRKAAPGMEMISFEGGHLFPLEQPNETVKLLRELL
;
A
#
# COMPACT_ATOMS: atom_id res chain seq x y z
N MET A 1 0.28 5.96 -18.32
CA MET A 1 -0.01 5.78 -16.88
C MET A 1 0.94 4.74 -16.33
N ILE A 2 1.43 4.91 -15.10
CA ILE A 2 2.25 3.90 -14.42
C ILE A 2 1.60 3.58 -13.07
N LEU A 3 1.32 2.30 -12.83
CA LEU A 3 0.75 1.81 -11.57
C LEU A 3 1.83 1.09 -10.78
N LEU A 4 1.99 1.43 -9.50
CA LEU A 4 2.97 0.84 -8.58
C LEU A 4 2.25 -0.03 -7.55
N ASP A 5 2.35 -1.34 -7.73
CA ASP A 5 1.69 -2.42 -7.00
C ASP A 5 0.28 -2.04 -6.48
N PRO A 6 -0.67 -1.68 -7.38
CA PRO A 6 -2.00 -1.29 -6.96
C PRO A 6 -2.68 -2.46 -6.23
N PRO A 7 -3.34 -2.23 -5.08
CA PRO A 7 -4.06 -3.26 -4.32
C PRO A 7 -5.40 -3.61 -5.00
N PHE A 8 -5.33 -3.98 -6.27
CA PHE A 8 -6.48 -4.34 -7.09
C PHE A 8 -6.33 -5.78 -7.58
N PHE A 9 -7.11 -6.65 -6.94
CA PHE A 9 -6.95 -8.10 -6.99
C PHE A 9 -7.73 -8.75 -8.13
N SER A 10 -7.41 -10.02 -8.40
CA SER A 10 -8.17 -10.88 -9.32
C SER A 10 -9.64 -11.01 -8.91
N GLY A 11 -10.50 -11.32 -9.89
CA GLY A 11 -11.95 -11.42 -9.68
C GLY A 11 -12.34 -12.32 -8.51
N TRP A 12 -11.71 -13.48 -8.35
CA TRP A 12 -11.99 -14.40 -7.24
C TRP A 12 -11.63 -13.82 -5.86
N LYS A 13 -10.44 -13.22 -5.73
CA LYS A 13 -10.04 -12.52 -4.49
C LYS A 13 -11.01 -11.41 -4.15
N ARG A 14 -11.44 -10.62 -5.15
CA ARG A 14 -12.42 -9.54 -4.93
C ARG A 14 -13.77 -10.07 -4.43
N LEU A 15 -14.23 -11.22 -4.92
CA LEU A 15 -15.45 -11.86 -4.42
C LEU A 15 -15.29 -12.30 -2.95
N ILE A 16 -14.14 -12.86 -2.57
CA ILE A 16 -13.85 -13.21 -1.16
C ILE A 16 -13.89 -11.95 -0.28
N ILE A 17 -13.19 -10.89 -0.68
CA ILE A 17 -13.14 -9.62 0.07
C ILE A 17 -14.55 -9.03 0.20
N LYS A 18 -15.33 -9.03 -0.89
CA LYS A 18 -16.73 -8.57 -0.90
C LYS A 18 -17.59 -9.38 0.06
N GLY A 19 -17.41 -10.69 0.11
CA GLY A 19 -18.08 -11.58 1.08
C GLY A 19 -17.72 -11.26 2.53
N ILE A 20 -16.42 -11.05 2.83
CA ILE A 20 -15.95 -10.67 4.17
C ILE A 20 -16.56 -9.33 4.61
N GLN A 21 -16.56 -8.34 3.72
CA GLN A 21 -17.17 -7.03 3.97
C GLN A 21 -18.68 -7.15 4.18
N TYR A 22 -19.38 -7.91 3.34
CA TYR A 22 -20.82 -8.15 3.46
C TYR A 22 -21.20 -8.82 4.78
N LEU A 23 -20.38 -9.72 5.29
CA LEU A 23 -20.58 -10.39 6.59
C LEU A 23 -20.21 -9.50 7.80
N GLY A 24 -19.86 -8.24 7.59
CA GLY A 24 -19.49 -7.30 8.66
C GLY A 24 -18.08 -7.52 9.23
N TYR A 25 -17.26 -8.37 8.60
CA TYR A 25 -15.89 -8.67 9.02
C TYR A 25 -14.83 -7.84 8.27
N GLY A 26 -15.21 -6.74 7.64
CA GLY A 26 -14.28 -5.85 6.93
C GLY A 26 -13.13 -5.32 7.81
N ASP A 27 -13.37 -5.21 9.12
CA ASP A 27 -12.36 -4.78 10.10
C ASP A 27 -11.30 -5.85 10.40
N LYS A 28 -11.58 -7.12 10.05
CA LYS A 28 -10.63 -8.23 10.14
C LYS A 28 -9.73 -8.36 8.90
N LEU A 29 -9.87 -7.45 7.93
CA LEU A 29 -8.90 -7.34 6.86
C LEU A 29 -7.62 -6.74 7.45
N GLY A 30 -6.48 -7.41 7.22
CA GLY A 30 -5.21 -7.08 7.87
C GLY A 30 -4.80 -5.60 7.87
N PRO A 31 -5.01 -4.82 6.79
CA PRO A 31 -4.75 -3.37 6.80
C PRO A 31 -5.63 -2.60 7.80
N THR A 32 -6.93 -2.91 7.84
CA THR A 32 -7.91 -2.28 8.74
C THR A 32 -7.60 -2.60 10.20
N GLU A 33 -7.35 -3.88 10.50
CA GLU A 33 -7.03 -4.34 11.86
C GLU A 33 -5.79 -3.62 12.41
N ARG A 34 -4.73 -3.51 11.62
CA ARG A 34 -3.50 -2.80 12.01
C ARG A 34 -3.72 -1.30 12.19
N ALA A 35 -4.61 -0.70 11.42
CA ALA A 35 -4.94 0.72 11.54
C ALA A 35 -5.72 1.01 12.82
N ILE A 36 -6.69 0.18 13.21
CA ILE A 36 -7.53 0.37 14.41
C ILE A 36 -6.70 0.49 15.70
N VAL A 37 -5.62 -0.29 15.81
CA VAL A 37 -4.74 -0.30 16.99
C VAL A 37 -3.52 0.60 16.84
N ARG A 38 -3.47 1.45 15.80
CA ARG A 38 -2.32 2.33 15.57
C ARG A 38 -2.19 3.34 16.71
N ARG A 39 -0.99 3.41 17.29
CA ARG A 39 -0.63 4.45 18.26
C ARG A 39 -0.77 5.83 17.60
N THR A 40 -1.53 6.72 18.23
CA THR A 40 -1.87 8.03 17.67
C THR A 40 -1.01 9.17 18.21
N HIS A 41 -0.40 9.00 19.39
CA HIS A 41 0.36 10.05 20.09
C HIS A 41 1.79 9.61 20.39
N PHE A 42 2.72 10.56 20.26
CA PHE A 42 4.16 10.38 20.50
C PHE A 42 4.73 11.58 21.26
N ALA A 43 5.67 11.34 22.16
CA ALA A 43 6.31 12.42 22.90
C ALA A 43 7.26 13.24 22.01
N THR A 44 8.04 12.54 21.18
CA THR A 44 9.01 13.14 20.25
C THR A 44 9.09 12.35 18.95
N ARG A 45 9.77 12.90 17.92
CA ARG A 45 10.01 12.16 16.68
C ARG A 45 10.93 10.97 16.89
N GLU A 46 11.82 11.04 17.88
CA GLU A 46 12.72 9.97 18.28
C GLU A 46 11.95 8.79 18.88
N ASP A 47 10.95 9.06 19.74
CA ASP A 47 10.01 8.04 20.25
C ASP A 47 9.26 7.36 19.10
N ALA A 48 8.75 8.15 18.15
CA ALA A 48 8.08 7.61 16.97
C ALA A 48 9.00 6.75 16.07
N LEU A 49 10.24 7.19 15.85
CA LEU A 49 11.26 6.43 15.13
C LEU A 49 11.53 5.09 15.81
N ALA A 50 11.74 5.09 17.13
CA ALA A 50 11.98 3.87 17.89
C ALA A 50 10.77 2.91 17.78
N TYR A 51 9.56 3.43 18.02
CA TYR A 51 8.33 2.66 17.92
C TYR A 51 8.13 1.97 16.57
N TRP A 52 8.32 2.69 15.46
CA TRP A 52 8.12 2.12 14.13
C TRP A 52 9.29 1.25 13.67
N SER A 53 10.52 1.53 14.09
CA SER A 53 11.69 0.69 13.75
C SER A 53 11.60 -0.74 14.29
N ALA A 54 10.90 -0.93 15.41
CA ALA A 54 10.65 -2.24 16.00
C ALA A 54 9.66 -3.10 15.18
N LYS A 55 8.94 -2.51 14.21
CA LYS A 55 7.93 -3.22 13.41
C LYS A 55 8.54 -3.75 12.11
N PRO A 56 8.38 -5.05 11.80
CA PRO A 56 8.94 -5.65 10.57
C PRO A 56 8.55 -4.92 9.26
N PHE A 57 7.34 -4.37 9.21
CA PHE A 57 6.84 -3.61 8.06
C PHE A 57 7.73 -2.41 7.69
N PHE A 58 8.27 -1.69 8.68
CA PHE A 58 9.10 -0.50 8.44
C PHE A 58 10.58 -0.83 8.28
N GLN A 59 11.02 -2.04 8.66
CA GLN A 59 12.43 -2.45 8.56
C GLN A 59 12.92 -2.54 7.12
N ARG A 60 12.01 -2.71 6.15
CA ARG A 60 12.34 -2.74 4.71
C ARG A 60 12.48 -1.35 4.10
N PHE A 61 12.05 -0.28 4.77
CA PHE A 61 12.07 1.06 4.20
C PHE A 61 13.49 1.57 4.03
N HIS A 62 13.73 2.31 2.95
CA HIS A 62 14.98 3.04 2.80
C HIS A 62 15.14 4.04 3.97
N PRO A 63 16.33 4.19 4.59
CA PRO A 63 16.49 5.02 5.79
C PRO A 63 16.03 6.47 5.64
N LYS A 64 16.26 7.09 4.46
CA LYS A 64 15.77 8.45 4.18
C LYS A 64 14.25 8.51 4.06
N THR A 65 13.64 7.48 3.47
CA THR A 65 12.18 7.37 3.33
C THR A 65 11.54 7.18 4.69
N PHE A 66 12.10 6.32 5.53
CA PHE A 66 11.61 6.10 6.89
C PHE A 66 11.67 7.37 7.76
N ARG A 67 12.79 8.10 7.72
CA ARG A 67 12.90 9.40 8.42
C ARG A 67 11.88 10.42 7.89
N SER A 68 11.65 10.44 6.57
CA SER A 68 10.66 11.32 5.96
C SER A 68 9.24 10.94 6.37
N TYR A 69 8.93 9.64 6.45
CA TYR A 69 7.67 9.11 6.95
C TYR A 69 7.38 9.62 8.37
N VAL A 70 8.35 9.54 9.29
CA VAL A 70 8.16 10.06 10.66
C VAL A 70 8.07 11.59 10.68
N LYS A 71 8.91 12.27 9.89
CA LYS A 71 8.94 13.74 9.86
C LYS A 71 7.61 14.33 9.42
N HIS A 72 7.02 13.78 8.36
CA HIS A 72 5.84 14.33 7.67
C HIS A 72 4.54 13.59 8.03
N GLY A 73 4.61 12.39 8.59
CA GLY A 73 3.45 11.64 9.08
C GLY A 73 2.98 12.08 10.46
N LEU A 74 3.65 13.05 11.08
CA LEU A 74 3.31 13.58 12.40
C LEU A 74 3.15 15.10 12.38
N THR A 75 2.21 15.62 13.16
CA THR A 75 2.00 17.05 13.41
C THR A 75 2.15 17.36 14.90
N TYR A 76 2.47 18.62 15.22
CA TYR A 76 2.61 19.09 16.60
C TYR A 76 1.24 19.35 17.23
N THR A 77 1.13 19.04 18.52
CA THR A 77 0.02 19.38 19.41
C THR A 77 0.58 19.99 20.71
N ASP A 78 -0.30 20.49 21.57
CA ASP A 78 0.10 21.01 22.89
C ASP A 78 0.70 19.92 23.79
N GLU A 79 0.40 18.64 23.53
CA GLU A 79 0.82 17.47 24.32
C GLU A 79 1.96 16.67 23.66
N GLY A 80 2.49 17.13 22.52
CA GLY A 80 3.59 16.48 21.81
C GLY A 80 3.34 16.36 20.30
N LEU A 81 3.26 15.13 19.80
CA LEU A 81 3.04 14.82 18.38
C LEU A 81 1.89 13.85 18.21
N GLU A 82 1.10 14.05 17.15
CA GLU A 82 0.05 13.13 16.72
C GLU A 82 0.18 12.77 15.24
N LEU A 83 -0.58 11.76 14.80
CA LEU A 83 -0.63 11.38 13.38
C LEU A 83 -1.22 12.53 12.52
N ALA A 84 -0.50 12.90 11.47
CA ALA A 84 -0.99 13.89 10.50
C ALA A 84 -2.23 13.39 9.71
N ILE A 85 -2.38 12.08 9.59
CA ILE A 85 -3.59 11.43 9.07
C ILE A 85 -4.24 10.71 10.25
N SER A 86 -5.47 11.10 10.58
CA SER A 86 -6.18 10.48 11.69
C SER A 86 -6.36 8.98 11.45
N ARG A 87 -6.26 8.21 12.54
CA ARG A 87 -6.51 6.78 12.52
C ARG A 87 -7.86 6.44 11.89
N ASP A 88 -8.90 7.19 12.26
CA ASP A 88 -10.26 6.92 11.81
C ASP A 88 -10.40 7.15 10.30
N PHE A 89 -9.69 8.15 9.76
CA PHE A 89 -9.58 8.33 8.32
C PHE A 89 -8.83 7.16 7.65
N GLU A 90 -7.67 6.74 8.18
CA GLU A 90 -6.92 5.59 7.62
C GLU A 90 -7.77 4.31 7.62
N VAL A 91 -8.48 4.03 8.71
CA VAL A 91 -9.43 2.91 8.81
C VAL A 91 -10.55 3.04 7.76
N SER A 92 -11.11 4.24 7.57
CA SER A 92 -12.16 4.47 6.57
C SER A 92 -11.69 4.15 5.15
N VAL A 93 -10.44 4.50 4.81
CA VAL A 93 -9.82 4.21 3.52
C VAL A 93 -9.65 2.70 3.33
N PHE A 94 -9.17 1.97 4.35
CA PHE A 94 -9.02 0.52 4.25
C PHE A 94 -10.36 -0.24 4.20
N ARG A 95 -11.44 0.35 4.70
CA ARG A 95 -12.80 -0.20 4.52
C ARG A 95 -13.31 -0.04 3.09
N THR A 96 -12.78 0.90 2.32
CA THR A 96 -13.22 1.20 0.93
C THR A 96 -12.43 0.46 -0.15
N ILE A 97 -11.84 -0.70 0.16
CA ILE A 97 -11.12 -1.53 -0.84
C ILE A 97 -12.02 -1.80 -2.05
N LEU A 98 -11.49 -1.53 -3.25
CA LEU A 98 -12.19 -1.72 -4.51
C LEU A 98 -12.43 -3.21 -4.79
N THR A 99 -13.67 -3.66 -4.62
CA THR A 99 -14.10 -5.03 -4.96
C THR A 99 -14.72 -5.13 -6.35
N ASP A 100 -15.27 -4.04 -6.87
CA ASP A 100 -15.89 -4.03 -8.19
C ASP A 100 -14.88 -3.58 -9.26
N LYS A 101 -14.99 -4.18 -10.45
CA LYS A 101 -14.10 -3.84 -11.56
C LYS A 101 -14.55 -2.52 -12.19
N PRO A 102 -13.68 -1.49 -12.27
CA PRO A 102 -14.02 -0.26 -12.96
C PRO A 102 -14.47 -0.49 -14.40
N GLU A 103 -15.32 0.41 -14.89
CA GLU A 103 -15.60 0.55 -16.32
C GLU A 103 -14.33 0.94 -17.08
N GLY A 104 -14.22 0.56 -18.36
CA GLY A 104 -13.04 0.87 -19.18
C GLY A 104 -11.73 0.19 -18.75
N PHE A 105 -11.75 -0.73 -17.77
CA PHE A 105 -10.53 -1.37 -17.27
C PHE A 105 -9.69 -2.08 -18.36
N LYS A 106 -10.35 -2.57 -19.42
CA LYS A 106 -9.68 -3.20 -20.58
C LYS A 106 -8.91 -2.21 -21.45
N ASP A 107 -9.28 -0.93 -21.38
CA ASP A 107 -8.76 0.15 -22.22
C ASP A 107 -7.56 0.85 -21.54
N LEU A 108 -7.17 0.41 -20.34
CA LEU A 108 -5.99 0.91 -19.65
C LEU A 108 -4.71 0.62 -20.45
N LYS A 109 -3.85 1.64 -20.54
CA LYS A 109 -2.55 1.59 -21.23
C LYS A 109 -1.43 2.13 -20.36
N GLY A 110 -0.24 1.57 -20.53
CA GLY A 110 0.98 1.98 -19.81
C GLY A 110 1.59 0.80 -19.07
N ALA A 111 2.17 1.04 -17.89
CA ALA A 111 2.90 0.01 -17.14
C ALA A 111 2.26 -0.28 -15.78
N LEU A 112 2.22 -1.56 -15.41
CA LEU A 112 1.90 -2.08 -14.09
C LEU A 112 3.16 -2.71 -13.52
N ILE A 113 3.74 -2.05 -12.52
CA ILE A 113 4.93 -2.52 -11.82
C ILE A 113 4.50 -3.17 -10.52
N PHE A 114 4.89 -4.41 -10.24
CA PHE A 114 4.53 -5.12 -9.00
C PHE A 114 5.75 -5.73 -8.32
N GLY A 115 5.79 -5.72 -6.99
CA GLY A 115 6.86 -6.34 -6.22
C GLY A 115 6.77 -7.86 -6.24
N ASN A 116 7.85 -8.56 -6.61
CA ASN A 116 7.88 -10.04 -6.66
C ASN A 116 7.91 -10.71 -5.29
N GLN A 117 8.18 -9.95 -4.22
CA GLN A 117 8.10 -10.38 -2.82
C GLN A 117 6.84 -9.81 -2.14
N SER A 118 5.92 -9.21 -2.92
CA SER A 118 4.65 -8.70 -2.40
C SER A 118 3.76 -9.86 -1.95
N GLU A 119 3.33 -9.85 -0.68
CA GLU A 119 2.35 -10.80 -0.15
C GLU A 119 0.93 -10.54 -0.67
N LEU A 120 0.69 -9.36 -1.25
CA LEU A 120 -0.62 -8.93 -1.74
C LEU A 120 -0.86 -9.36 -3.19
N PHE A 121 0.18 -9.33 -4.03
CA PHE A 121 0.07 -9.58 -5.46
C PHE A 121 0.44 -11.03 -5.82
N TRP A 122 -0.57 -11.88 -6.04
CA TRP A 122 -0.34 -13.30 -6.31
C TRP A 122 -0.22 -13.60 -7.81
N LYS A 123 0.28 -14.79 -8.15
CA LYS A 123 0.32 -15.28 -9.54
C LYS A 123 -1.07 -15.28 -10.21
N SER A 124 -2.14 -15.48 -9.45
CA SER A 124 -3.53 -15.38 -9.94
C SER A 124 -3.90 -13.95 -10.34
N ASP A 125 -3.41 -12.95 -9.61
CA ASP A 125 -3.64 -11.53 -9.90
C ASP A 125 -2.88 -11.14 -11.16
N ALA A 126 -1.64 -11.58 -11.30
CA ALA A 126 -0.86 -11.39 -12.52
C ALA A 126 -1.57 -11.95 -13.76
N ARG A 127 -2.07 -13.21 -13.67
CA ARG A 127 -2.84 -13.83 -14.77
C ARG A 127 -4.13 -13.09 -15.08
N TRP A 128 -4.80 -12.57 -14.04
CA TRP A 128 -6.03 -11.81 -14.21
C TRP A 128 -5.76 -10.47 -14.90
N TRP A 129 -4.74 -9.73 -14.46
CA TRP A 129 -4.34 -8.45 -15.06
C TRP A 129 -3.99 -8.56 -16.54
N ARG A 130 -3.21 -9.57 -16.94
CA ARG A 130 -2.89 -9.82 -18.38
C ARG A 130 -4.12 -9.96 -19.26
N LYS A 131 -5.20 -10.54 -18.72
CA LYS A 131 -6.46 -10.72 -19.46
C LYS A 131 -7.36 -9.49 -19.36
N ALA A 132 -7.40 -8.86 -18.19
CA ALA A 132 -8.35 -7.80 -17.88
C ALA A 132 -7.91 -6.43 -18.42
N ALA A 133 -6.61 -6.18 -18.54
CA ALA A 133 -6.03 -4.94 -19.06
C ALA A 133 -4.86 -5.26 -20.02
N PRO A 134 -5.14 -5.82 -21.22
CA PRO A 134 -4.10 -6.30 -22.15
C PRO A 134 -3.22 -5.18 -22.71
N GLY A 135 -3.65 -3.92 -22.63
CA GLY A 135 -2.86 -2.74 -23.01
C GLY A 135 -1.83 -2.31 -21.98
N MET A 136 -1.76 -2.97 -20.81
CA MET A 136 -0.78 -2.68 -19.78
C MET A 136 0.41 -3.64 -19.85
N GLU A 137 1.60 -3.08 -19.96
CA GLU A 137 2.85 -3.79 -19.77
C GLU A 137 3.00 -4.19 -18.29
N MET A 138 3.33 -5.45 -18.04
CA MET A 138 3.49 -5.97 -16.68
C MET A 138 4.97 -6.16 -16.35
N ILE A 139 5.46 -5.41 -15.36
CA ILE A 139 6.86 -5.36 -14.99
C ILE A 139 7.00 -5.85 -13.55
N SER A 140 7.86 -6.86 -13.36
CA SER A 140 8.19 -7.35 -12.03
C SER A 140 9.32 -6.52 -11.45
N PHE A 141 9.16 -6.06 -10.21
CA PHE A 141 10.18 -5.34 -9.45
C PHE A 141 10.70 -6.24 -8.33
N GLU A 142 12.01 -6.22 -8.05
CA GLU A 142 12.57 -6.96 -6.93
C GLU A 142 12.28 -6.21 -5.62
N GLY A 143 11.29 -6.66 -4.85
CA GLY A 143 10.89 -5.97 -3.62
C GLY A 143 9.49 -6.32 -3.13
N GLY A 144 9.12 -5.73 -2.00
CA GLY A 144 7.81 -5.92 -1.36
C GLY A 144 6.72 -5.07 -1.99
N HIS A 145 5.56 -5.02 -1.35
CA HIS A 145 4.43 -4.20 -1.82
C HIS A 145 4.79 -2.71 -1.86
N LEU A 146 5.57 -2.25 -0.88
CA LEU A 146 5.99 -0.86 -0.77
C LEU A 146 7.37 -0.63 -1.36
N PHE A 147 7.74 -1.37 -2.42
CA PHE A 147 9.02 -1.22 -3.10
C PHE A 147 9.40 0.24 -3.46
N PRO A 148 8.46 1.18 -3.76
CA PRO A 148 8.83 2.59 -3.99
C PRO A 148 9.44 3.25 -2.75
N LEU A 149 9.06 2.79 -1.55
CA LEU A 149 9.54 3.29 -0.27
C LEU A 149 10.76 2.50 0.23
N GLU A 150 10.85 1.21 -0.13
CA GLU A 150 11.97 0.32 0.19
C GLU A 150 13.21 0.65 -0.66
N GLN A 151 13.03 0.89 -1.96
CA GLN A 151 14.09 1.07 -2.95
C GLN A 151 13.79 2.27 -3.87
N PRO A 152 13.79 3.51 -3.33
CA PRO A 152 13.37 4.69 -4.08
C PRO A 152 14.26 4.99 -5.29
N ASN A 153 15.58 4.75 -5.20
CA ASN A 153 16.51 5.02 -6.30
C ASN A 153 16.27 4.08 -7.49
N GLU A 154 16.17 2.78 -7.24
CA GLU A 154 15.88 1.78 -8.28
C GLU A 154 14.47 1.98 -8.87
N THR A 155 13.50 2.36 -8.03
CA THR A 155 12.16 2.72 -8.49
C THR A 155 12.22 3.92 -9.45
N VAL A 156 12.94 4.99 -9.09
CA VAL A 156 13.10 6.17 -9.97
C VAL A 156 13.82 5.82 -11.26
N LYS A 157 14.83 4.95 -11.20
CA LYS A 157 15.55 4.49 -12.38
C LYS A 157 14.60 3.78 -13.36
N LEU A 158 13.84 2.80 -12.88
CA LEU A 158 12.84 2.10 -13.70
C LEU A 158 11.79 3.06 -14.26
N LEU A 159 11.28 3.99 -13.44
CA LEU A 159 10.30 4.97 -13.91
C LEU A 159 10.85 5.84 -15.05
N ARG A 160 12.12 6.24 -15.01
CA ARG A 160 12.77 7.02 -16.08
C ARG A 160 12.97 6.24 -17.36
N GLU A 161 13.09 4.91 -17.30
CA GLU A 161 13.19 4.06 -18.48
C GLU A 161 11.84 3.88 -19.19
N LEU A 162 10.73 4.14 -18.50
CA LEU A 162 9.35 3.96 -19.01
C LEU A 162 8.67 5.26 -19.46
N LEU A 163 9.28 6.42 -19.20
CA LEU A 163 8.77 7.75 -19.57
C LEU A 163 9.44 8.24 -20.85
#